data_AF-A0A420XVI6-F1
#
_entry.id   AF-A0A420XVI6-F1
#
_cell.length_a   1.000
_cell.length_b   1.000
_cell.length_c   1.000
_cell.angle_alpha   90.00
_cell.angle_beta   90.00
_cell.angle_gamma   90.00
#
_symmetry.space_group_name_H-M   'P 1'
#
loop_
_entity.id
_entity.type
_entity.pdbx_description
1 polymer ?
#
loop_
_entity_poly.entity_id
_entity_poly.type
_entity_poly.pdbx_seq_one_letter_code
_entity_poly.pdbx_strand_id
1 'polypeptide(L)'
;TPTPTPTPTPTPVITTSFLSDLTWTSASNGWGPVELDHSVGGKNANDGGKLLVDGTAYDKGLGTNSPSTITYDVTACDSFTSVVGVDDDVTSKGSVVFQVLVDGVKKFDSGLVTGDSAAQTVAVDLSGASKLSLVVTDGGNGTSYDHADWAGARVTCTQPAV
;
A
#
# COMPACT_ATOMS: atom_id res chain seq x y z
N THR A 1 8.56 46.60 -34.00
CA THR A 1 9.27 45.49 -33.35
C THR A 1 8.34 44.29 -33.36
N PRO A 2 8.72 43.10 -33.85
CA PRO A 2 7.85 41.93 -33.72
C PRO A 2 7.71 41.56 -32.24
N THR A 3 6.48 41.30 -31.80
CA THR A 3 6.17 40.82 -30.44
C THR A 3 6.82 39.45 -30.22
N PRO A 4 7.55 39.21 -29.12
CA PRO A 4 8.05 37.87 -28.81
C PRO A 4 6.86 36.92 -28.68
N THR A 5 6.93 35.79 -29.38
CA THR A 5 5.95 34.70 -29.23
C THR A 5 6.10 34.13 -27.81
N PRO A 6 5.01 33.96 -27.03
CA PRO A 6 5.11 33.37 -25.71
C PRO A 6 5.66 31.95 -25.82
N THR A 7 6.72 31.64 -25.06
CA THR A 7 7.21 30.28 -24.90
C THR A 7 6.11 29.43 -24.26
N PRO A 8 5.75 28.25 -24.79
CA PRO A 8 4.75 27.40 -24.16
C PRO A 8 5.23 26.96 -22.78
N THR A 9 4.36 27.06 -21.77
CA THR A 9 4.64 26.55 -20.42
C THR A 9 4.80 25.04 -20.50
N PRO A 10 5.90 24.47 -19.96
CA PRO A 10 6.14 23.04 -20.03
C PRO A 10 5.11 22.29 -19.14
N THR A 11 4.61 21.15 -19.63
CA THR A 11 3.50 20.39 -18.99
C THR A 11 4.05 19.45 -17.91
N PRO A 12 3.49 19.44 -16.69
CA PRO A 12 3.94 18.53 -15.64
C PRO A 12 3.71 17.07 -16.03
N VAL A 13 4.63 16.20 -15.64
CA VAL A 13 4.56 14.76 -15.91
C VAL A 13 3.92 14.07 -14.71
N ILE A 14 2.83 13.35 -14.95
CA ILE A 14 2.13 12.55 -13.94
C ILE A 14 2.51 11.08 -14.14
N THR A 15 3.03 10.44 -13.10
CA THR A 15 3.36 9.02 -13.11
C THR A 15 2.60 8.29 -12.01
N THR A 16 2.12 7.09 -12.31
CA THR A 16 1.55 6.18 -11.33
C THR A 16 2.45 4.95 -11.24
N SER A 17 2.87 4.60 -10.03
CA SER A 17 3.77 3.47 -9.76
C SER A 17 3.18 2.58 -8.67
N PHE A 18 3.18 1.27 -8.89
CA PHE A 18 2.82 0.31 -7.85
C PHE A 18 3.92 0.26 -6.80
N LEU A 19 3.54 0.18 -5.53
CA LEU A 19 4.50 0.11 -4.44
C LEU A 19 5.35 -1.16 -4.50
N SER A 20 4.80 -2.25 -5.04
CA SER A 20 5.56 -3.49 -5.25
C SER A 20 6.67 -3.41 -6.29
N ASP A 21 6.65 -2.38 -7.15
CA ASP A 21 7.73 -2.08 -8.10
C ASP A 21 8.75 -1.08 -7.54
N LEU A 22 8.50 -0.53 -6.35
CA LEU A 22 9.36 0.46 -5.70
C LEU A 22 10.21 -0.17 -4.60
N THR A 23 11.33 0.47 -4.31
CA THR A 23 12.16 0.08 -3.17
C THR A 23 11.67 0.83 -1.92
N TRP A 24 11.21 0.11 -0.92
CA TRP A 24 10.95 0.68 0.40
C TRP A 24 12.25 1.12 1.09
N THR A 25 12.14 2.10 1.98
CA THR A 25 13.23 2.50 2.89
C THR A 25 13.39 1.53 4.07
N SER A 26 12.29 0.89 4.49
CA SER A 26 12.29 -0.15 5.52
C SER A 26 11.03 -1.00 5.42
N ALA A 27 11.13 -2.29 5.77
CA ALA A 27 10.00 -3.18 5.91
C ALA A 27 10.21 -4.13 7.09
N SER A 28 9.11 -4.44 7.79
CA SER A 28 9.03 -5.47 8.83
C SER A 28 7.70 -6.19 8.70
N ASN A 29 7.70 -7.50 8.91
CA ASN A 29 6.51 -8.33 8.82
C ASN A 29 6.48 -9.33 9.99
N GLY A 30 5.30 -9.62 10.53
CA GLY A 30 5.16 -10.50 11.70
C GLY A 30 5.46 -11.96 11.39
N TRP A 31 5.23 -12.37 10.14
CA TRP A 31 5.54 -13.69 9.63
C TRP A 31 6.01 -13.61 8.18
N GLY A 32 7.09 -14.32 7.86
CA GLY A 32 7.68 -14.29 6.52
C GLY A 32 8.27 -12.93 6.12
N PRO A 33 8.77 -12.80 4.89
CA PRO A 33 9.01 -11.50 4.29
C PRO A 33 7.69 -10.80 3.93
N VAL A 34 7.76 -9.50 3.63
CA VAL A 34 6.70 -8.83 2.85
C VAL A 34 6.77 -9.37 1.44
N GLU A 35 5.62 -9.76 0.89
CA GLU A 35 5.53 -10.33 -0.45
C GLU A 35 5.15 -9.27 -1.48
N LEU A 36 5.80 -9.34 -2.65
CA LEU A 36 5.57 -8.44 -3.77
C LEU A 36 4.65 -9.15 -4.77
N ASP A 37 3.48 -8.58 -5.03
CA ASP A 37 2.47 -9.10 -5.96
C ASP A 37 1.92 -10.49 -5.61
N HIS A 38 2.15 -10.96 -4.38
CA HIS A 38 1.67 -12.21 -3.82
C HIS A 38 1.14 -11.97 -2.40
N SER A 39 0.20 -12.81 -1.95
CA SER A 39 -0.23 -12.84 -0.55
C SER A 39 0.91 -13.32 0.35
N VAL A 40 0.81 -13.16 1.67
CA VAL A 40 1.83 -13.73 2.56
C VAL A 40 1.73 -15.26 2.55
N GLY A 41 2.85 -15.94 2.26
CA GLY A 41 2.88 -17.40 2.15
C GLY A 41 3.47 -18.07 3.37
N GLY A 42 4.79 -18.00 3.49
CA GLY A 42 5.58 -18.78 4.44
C GLY A 42 6.85 -18.05 4.86
N LYS A 43 7.97 -18.75 4.88
CA LYS A 43 9.25 -18.21 5.40
C LYS A 43 10.14 -17.63 4.30
N ASN A 44 9.91 -18.01 3.05
CA ASN A 44 10.72 -17.60 1.92
C ASN A 44 10.00 -16.49 1.17
N ALA A 45 10.73 -15.74 0.34
CA ALA A 45 10.08 -14.81 -0.57
C ALA A 45 9.47 -15.54 -1.77
N ASN A 46 8.35 -15.03 -2.29
CA ASN A 46 7.57 -15.56 -3.40
C ASN A 46 7.05 -16.99 -3.14
N ASP A 47 6.73 -17.32 -1.89
CA ASP A 47 6.06 -18.58 -1.55
C ASP A 47 4.56 -18.44 -1.26
N GLY A 48 4.06 -17.20 -1.36
CA GLY A 48 2.66 -16.83 -1.25
C GLY A 48 1.81 -17.13 -2.49
N GLY A 49 0.50 -17.05 -2.30
CA GLY A 49 -0.48 -17.21 -3.35
C GLY A 49 -0.70 -15.92 -4.13
N LYS A 50 -1.75 -15.91 -4.95
CA LYS A 50 -2.24 -14.67 -5.55
C LYS A 50 -2.88 -13.81 -4.46
N LEU A 51 -2.74 -12.48 -4.55
CA LEU A 51 -3.47 -11.53 -3.71
C LEU A 51 -4.97 -11.65 -3.99
N LEU A 52 -5.76 -12.09 -3.02
CA LEU A 52 -7.22 -12.21 -3.12
C LEU A 52 -7.86 -11.49 -1.94
N VAL A 53 -8.64 -10.46 -2.23
CA VAL A 53 -9.37 -9.71 -1.21
C VAL A 53 -10.84 -9.67 -1.58
N ASP A 54 -11.71 -10.19 -0.71
CA ASP A 54 -13.17 -10.19 -0.88
C ASP A 54 -13.58 -10.82 -2.22
N GLY A 55 -12.98 -11.99 -2.53
CA GLY A 55 -13.18 -12.73 -3.77
C GLY A 55 -12.57 -12.11 -5.02
N THR A 56 -11.91 -10.95 -4.91
CA THR A 56 -11.31 -10.25 -6.06
C THR A 56 -9.80 -10.47 -6.09
N ALA A 57 -9.32 -10.96 -7.23
CA ALA A 57 -7.91 -11.23 -7.43
C ALA A 57 -7.17 -10.00 -7.98
N TYR A 58 -5.99 -9.70 -7.43
CA TYR A 58 -5.15 -8.58 -7.84
C TYR A 58 -3.80 -9.07 -8.35
N ASP A 59 -3.32 -8.45 -9.43
CA ASP A 59 -2.01 -8.79 -10.02
C ASP A 59 -0.86 -7.96 -9.42
N LYS A 60 -1.19 -6.88 -8.70
CA LYS A 60 -0.21 -5.99 -8.07
C LYS A 60 -0.61 -5.70 -6.63
N GLY A 61 0.37 -5.61 -5.74
CA GLY A 61 0.14 -5.26 -4.34
C GLY A 61 1.21 -5.79 -3.41
N LEU A 62 0.95 -5.70 -2.11
CA LEU A 62 1.86 -6.17 -1.07
C LEU A 62 1.11 -7.12 -0.14
N GLY A 63 1.60 -8.35 0.01
CA GLY A 63 1.11 -9.32 0.99
C GLY A 63 1.90 -9.22 2.29
N THR A 64 1.19 -9.17 3.42
CA THR A 64 1.79 -8.96 4.75
C THR A 64 1.16 -9.87 5.80
N ASN A 65 1.81 -10.02 6.95
CA ASN A 65 1.19 -10.60 8.14
C ASN A 65 1.37 -9.63 9.32
N SER A 66 0.30 -9.42 10.09
CA SER A 66 0.38 -8.56 11.28
C SER A 66 1.41 -9.08 12.32
N PRO A 67 2.04 -8.20 13.11
CA PRO A 67 2.19 -6.78 12.85
C PRO A 67 3.13 -6.54 11.66
N SER A 68 2.78 -5.59 10.80
CA SER A 68 3.58 -5.22 9.63
C SER A 68 3.76 -3.71 9.55
N THR A 69 4.91 -3.27 9.03
CA THR A 69 5.17 -1.87 8.71
C THR A 69 6.11 -1.78 7.52
N ILE A 70 5.68 -1.04 6.49
CA ILE A 70 6.45 -0.80 5.27
C ILE A 70 6.51 0.71 5.05
N THR A 71 7.71 1.28 4.91
CA THR A 71 7.90 2.72 4.74
C THR A 71 8.60 3.04 3.43
N TYR A 72 8.02 3.95 2.66
CA TYR A 72 8.56 4.47 1.40
C TYR A 72 8.94 5.94 1.53
N ASP A 73 9.98 6.35 0.81
CA ASP A 73 10.17 7.75 0.46
C ASP A 73 9.20 8.10 -0.67
N VAL A 74 8.41 9.15 -0.47
CA VAL A 74 7.37 9.58 -1.41
C VAL A 74 7.54 11.06 -1.75
N THR A 75 8.77 11.56 -1.67
CA THR A 75 9.08 12.94 -2.05
C THR A 75 8.58 13.18 -3.49
N ALA A 76 7.79 14.24 -3.68
CA ALA A 76 7.14 14.60 -4.95
C ALA A 76 5.96 13.72 -5.39
N CYS A 77 5.40 12.90 -4.50
CA CYS A 77 4.14 12.21 -4.76
C CYS A 77 2.93 12.98 -4.19
N ASP A 78 1.79 12.89 -4.87
CA ASP A 78 0.57 13.63 -4.52
C ASP A 78 -0.46 12.74 -3.82
N SER A 79 -0.46 11.43 -4.09
CA SER A 79 -1.46 10.53 -3.51
C SER A 79 -1.00 9.09 -3.42
N PHE A 80 -1.55 8.39 -2.43
CA PHE A 80 -1.51 6.95 -2.27
C PHE A 80 -2.92 6.37 -2.40
N THR A 81 -3.04 5.22 -3.08
CA THR A 81 -4.29 4.45 -3.16
C THR A 81 -4.04 2.96 -3.04
N SER A 82 -4.97 2.23 -2.42
CA SER A 82 -4.97 0.77 -2.32
C SER A 82 -6.39 0.27 -2.08
N VAL A 83 -6.64 -1.00 -2.36
CA VAL A 83 -7.68 -1.78 -1.69
C VAL A 83 -7.01 -2.54 -0.54
N VAL A 84 -7.70 -2.69 0.59
CA VAL A 84 -7.19 -3.42 1.75
C VAL A 84 -8.21 -4.43 2.26
N GLY A 85 -7.70 -5.55 2.75
CA GLY A 85 -8.48 -6.58 3.42
C GLY A 85 -7.60 -7.73 3.89
N VAL A 86 -8.19 -8.62 4.69
CA VAL A 86 -7.59 -9.92 5.01
C VAL A 86 -7.60 -10.76 3.74
N ASP A 87 -6.50 -11.46 3.43
CA ASP A 87 -6.42 -12.32 2.24
C ASP A 87 -7.39 -13.51 2.36
N ASP A 88 -7.97 -13.93 1.24
CA ASP A 88 -8.96 -15.01 1.22
C ASP A 88 -8.35 -16.39 1.57
N ASP A 89 -7.03 -16.56 1.53
CA ASP A 89 -6.33 -17.81 1.86
C ASP A 89 -6.56 -18.28 3.31
N VAL A 90 -6.79 -17.34 4.23
CA VAL A 90 -7.06 -17.60 5.64
C VAL A 90 -8.53 -17.71 5.97
N THR A 91 -9.43 -17.53 5.00
CA THR A 91 -10.89 -17.52 5.22
C THR A 91 -11.26 -16.53 6.34
N SER A 92 -12.17 -16.89 7.26
CA SER A 92 -12.64 -16.01 8.34
C SER A 92 -11.70 -15.89 9.55
N LYS A 93 -10.43 -16.32 9.47
CA LYS A 93 -9.55 -16.45 10.65
C LYS A 93 -8.79 -15.18 11.01
N GLY A 94 -8.39 -14.40 10.01
CA GLY A 94 -7.60 -13.18 10.20
C GLY A 94 -8.42 -12.05 10.81
N SER A 95 -7.76 -11.23 11.62
CA SER A 95 -8.35 -10.03 12.22
C SER A 95 -7.26 -8.97 12.40
N VAL A 96 -7.35 -7.88 11.64
CA VAL A 96 -6.30 -6.86 11.56
C VAL A 96 -6.88 -5.45 11.58
N VAL A 97 -6.01 -4.46 11.75
CA VAL A 97 -6.30 -3.04 11.48
C VAL A 97 -5.26 -2.49 10.51
N PHE A 98 -5.72 -1.91 9.41
CA PHE A 98 -4.89 -1.20 8.44
C PHE A 98 -4.79 0.27 8.83
N GLN A 99 -3.59 0.81 8.81
CA GLN A 99 -3.32 2.22 9.03
C GLN A 99 -2.36 2.76 7.97
N VAL A 100 -2.61 4.00 7.54
CA VAL A 100 -1.67 4.74 6.70
C VAL A 100 -1.19 5.95 7.48
N LEU A 101 0.12 6.05 7.63
CA LEU A 101 0.79 7.19 8.26
C LEU A 101 1.52 7.99 7.17
N VAL A 102 1.36 9.30 7.22
CA VAL A 102 2.08 10.27 6.38
C VAL A 102 2.94 11.11 7.29
N ASP A 103 4.26 11.05 7.10
CA ASP A 103 5.27 11.67 7.97
C ASP A 103 5.04 11.34 9.47
N GLY A 104 4.66 10.09 9.75
CA GLY A 104 4.37 9.60 11.10
C GLY A 104 2.99 9.97 11.65
N VAL A 105 2.19 10.75 10.92
CA VAL A 105 0.82 11.11 11.32
C VAL A 105 -0.18 10.17 10.65
N LYS A 106 -1.00 9.48 11.45
CA LYS A 106 -2.05 8.61 10.93
C LYS A 106 -3.09 9.42 10.14
N LYS A 107 -3.29 9.07 8.86
CA LYS A 107 -4.25 9.68 7.94
C LYS A 107 -5.40 8.74 7.58
N PHE A 108 -5.20 7.43 7.73
CA PHE A 108 -6.21 6.41 7.53
C PHE A 108 -6.15 5.37 8.65
N ASP A 109 -7.31 4.86 9.03
CA ASP A 109 -7.51 3.75 9.95
C ASP A 109 -8.76 3.00 9.49
N SER A 110 -8.64 1.70 9.21
CA SER A 110 -9.77 0.88 8.73
C SER A 110 -10.76 0.51 9.83
N GLY A 111 -10.40 0.69 11.10
CA GLY A 111 -10.96 -0.10 12.19
C GLY A 111 -10.65 -1.60 12.03
N LEU A 112 -11.35 -2.44 12.79
CA LEU A 112 -11.23 -3.89 12.69
C LEU A 112 -11.69 -4.39 11.31
N VAL A 113 -10.82 -5.14 10.65
CA VAL A 113 -11.09 -5.88 9.42
C VAL A 113 -10.88 -7.36 9.73
N THR A 114 -11.88 -8.18 9.43
CA THR A 114 -11.81 -9.64 9.54
C THR A 114 -11.88 -10.27 8.14
N GLY A 115 -11.62 -11.57 8.04
CA GLY A 115 -11.80 -12.31 6.78
C GLY A 115 -13.22 -12.32 6.20
N ASP A 116 -14.23 -11.93 6.98
CA ASP A 116 -15.62 -11.78 6.50
C ASP A 116 -15.97 -10.32 6.16
N SER A 117 -15.04 -9.38 6.36
CA SER A 117 -15.25 -7.97 6.10
C SER A 117 -15.13 -7.69 4.60
N ALA A 118 -15.99 -6.81 4.09
CA ALA A 118 -15.85 -6.30 2.73
C ALA A 118 -14.52 -5.56 2.55
N ALA A 119 -13.96 -5.63 1.35
CA ALA A 119 -12.75 -4.89 1.00
C ALA A 119 -12.93 -3.38 1.19
N GLN A 120 -11.91 -2.69 1.70
CA GLN A 120 -11.95 -1.23 1.88
C GLN A 120 -11.04 -0.54 0.87
N THR A 121 -11.51 0.57 0.31
CA THR A 121 -10.65 1.43 -0.53
C THR A 121 -9.97 2.49 0.33
N VAL A 122 -8.66 2.61 0.17
CA VAL A 122 -7.82 3.61 0.81
C VAL A 122 -7.40 4.64 -0.22
N ALA A 123 -7.57 5.92 0.12
CA ALA A 123 -7.06 7.05 -0.64
C ALA A 123 -6.52 8.10 0.33
N VAL A 124 -5.24 8.45 0.21
CA VAL A 124 -4.54 9.35 1.13
C VAL A 124 -3.77 10.39 0.33
N ASP A 125 -3.91 11.66 0.71
CA ASP A 125 -3.14 12.78 0.18
C ASP A 125 -1.69 12.72 0.68
N LEU A 126 -0.74 12.85 -0.25
CA LEU A 126 0.70 12.88 0.01
C LEU A 126 1.32 14.24 -0.32
N SER A 127 0.52 15.26 -0.65
CA SER A 127 1.01 16.59 -1.01
C SER A 127 1.97 17.16 0.03
N GLY A 128 3.24 17.34 -0.36
CA GLY A 128 4.30 17.85 0.51
C GLY A 128 4.85 16.84 1.52
N ALA A 129 4.45 15.57 1.45
CA ALA A 129 4.94 14.51 2.31
C ALA A 129 6.34 14.03 1.88
N SER A 130 7.08 13.49 2.85
CA SER A 130 8.35 12.82 2.60
C SER A 130 8.25 11.31 2.78
N LYS A 131 7.41 10.85 3.72
CA LYS A 131 7.29 9.43 4.08
C LYS A 131 5.86 8.95 4.07
N LEU A 132 5.66 7.78 3.47
CA LEU A 132 4.45 6.98 3.55
C LEU A 132 4.77 5.70 4.32
N SER A 133 4.04 5.42 5.39
CA SER A 133 4.12 4.14 6.11
C SER A 133 2.78 3.41 6.05
N LEU A 134 2.82 2.17 5.55
CA LEU A 134 1.71 1.22 5.55
C LEU A 134 1.86 0.32 6.76
N VAL A 135 0.86 0.29 7.63
CA VAL A 135 0.91 -0.42 8.90
C VAL A 135 -0.27 -1.36 9.00
N VAL A 136 0.00 -2.61 9.42
CA VAL A 136 -1.02 -3.58 9.78
C VAL A 136 -0.78 -3.98 11.24
N THR A 137 -1.79 -3.83 12.09
CA THR A 137 -1.74 -4.28 13.49
C THR A 137 -2.66 -5.47 13.71
N ASP A 138 -2.42 -6.22 14.78
CA ASP A 138 -3.37 -7.21 15.31
C ASP A 138 -4.71 -6.55 15.61
N GLY A 139 -5.81 -7.21 15.22
CA GLY A 139 -7.19 -6.80 15.49
C GLY A 139 -7.71 -7.23 16.85
N GLY A 140 -6.93 -7.98 17.62
CA GLY A 140 -7.18 -8.30 19.03
C GLY A 140 -7.36 -9.78 19.34
N ASN A 141 -7.10 -10.68 18.39
CA ASN A 141 -7.15 -12.13 18.55
C ASN A 141 -5.77 -12.80 18.42
N GLY A 142 -4.70 -12.01 18.31
CA GLY A 142 -3.34 -12.47 18.09
C GLY A 142 -3.04 -12.66 16.61
N THR A 143 -1.76 -12.72 16.27
CA THR A 143 -1.27 -12.51 14.89
C THR A 143 -1.36 -13.74 13.98
N SER A 144 -2.06 -14.78 14.40
CA SER A 144 -2.14 -16.03 13.63
C SER A 144 -3.17 -15.88 12.53
N TYR A 145 -2.77 -16.20 11.28
CA TYR A 145 -3.63 -16.05 10.10
C TYR A 145 -4.00 -14.59 9.78
N ASP A 146 -3.24 -13.62 10.29
CA ASP A 146 -3.44 -12.19 10.00
C ASP A 146 -2.81 -11.80 8.66
N HIS A 147 -3.11 -12.60 7.63
CA HIS A 147 -2.67 -12.38 6.26
C HIS A 147 -3.44 -11.19 5.73
N ALA A 148 -2.72 -10.14 5.38
CA ALA A 148 -3.27 -8.83 5.12
C ALA A 148 -2.66 -8.24 3.85
N ASP A 149 -3.54 -7.79 2.97
CA ASP A 149 -3.16 -7.38 1.63
C ASP A 149 -3.38 -5.88 1.42
N TRP A 150 -2.34 -5.24 0.86
CA TRP A 150 -2.44 -3.93 0.23
C TRP A 150 -2.56 -4.13 -1.28
N ALA A 151 -3.77 -4.51 -1.72
CA ALA A 151 -4.11 -4.83 -3.10
C ALA A 151 -4.13 -3.60 -4.00
N GLY A 152 -3.40 -3.65 -5.12
CA GLY A 152 -3.29 -2.55 -6.09
C GLY A 152 -2.63 -1.29 -5.52
N ALA A 153 -1.83 -1.44 -4.45
CA ALA A 153 -1.17 -0.36 -3.74
C ALA A 153 -0.24 0.45 -4.66
N ARG A 154 -0.53 1.73 -4.82
CA ARG A 154 0.19 2.61 -5.76
C ARG A 154 0.22 4.05 -5.30
N VAL A 155 1.23 4.77 -5.77
CA VAL A 155 1.35 6.22 -5.62
C VAL A 155 1.22 6.90 -6.98
N THR A 156 0.68 8.13 -6.97
CA THR A 156 0.72 9.03 -8.13
C THR A 156 1.57 10.23 -7.78
N CYS A 157 2.51 10.58 -8.66
CA CYS A 157 3.50 11.61 -8.43
C CYS A 157 3.54 12.60 -9.60
N THR A 158 3.62 13.88 -9.28
CA THR A 158 3.68 14.97 -10.24
C THR A 158 5.09 15.56 -10.23
N GLN A 159 5.81 15.36 -11.32
CA GLN A 159 7.11 16.02 -11.50
C GLN A 159 6.93 17.35 -12.23
N PRO A 160 7.65 18.40 -11.78
CA PRO A 160 7.75 19.64 -12.55
C PRO A 160 8.24 19.32 -13.95
N ALA A 161 7.72 20.04 -14.92
CA ALA A 161 8.17 19.88 -16.28
C ALA A 161 9.66 20.28 -16.40
N VAL A 162 10.45 19.49 -17.13
CA VAL A 162 11.89 19.69 -17.35
C VAL A 162 12.14 20.82 -18.32
#